data_AF-T1AMT0-F1
#
_entry.id   AF-T1AMT0-F1
#
_cell.length_a   1.000
_cell.length_b   1.000
_cell.length_c   1.000
_cell.angle_alpha   90.00
_cell.angle_beta   90.00
_cell.angle_gamma   90.00
#
_symmetry.space_group_name_H-M   'P 1'
#
loop_
_entity.id
_entity.type
_entity.pdbx_description
1 polymer ?
#
loop_
_entity_poly.entity_id
_entity_poly.type
_entity_poly.pdbx_seq_one_letter_code
_entity_poly.pdbx_strand_id
1 'polypeptide(L)'
;MVAMKACKFRIYPDEKRQEEIDERLILAQQFYNKILEKSIASYQNENTKVSMAQFNRFVKDIIKENKKYLELYSQTRCEIEYRLQKAYKNFFRKAREKSRERE
;
A
#
# COMPACT_ATOMS: atom_id res chain seq x y z
N MET A 1 39.75 21.79 -3.44
CA MET A 1 39.06 21.23 -4.63
C MET A 1 38.42 19.91 -4.23
N VAL A 2 37.08 19.81 -4.27
CA VAL A 2 36.38 18.55 -3.97
C VAL A 2 36.37 17.72 -5.24
N ALA A 3 37.06 16.57 -5.23
CA ALA A 3 37.07 15.65 -6.36
C ALA A 3 35.66 15.05 -6.55
N MET A 4 35.06 15.29 -7.71
CA MET A 4 33.77 14.73 -8.08
C MET A 4 33.96 13.24 -8.37
N LYS A 5 33.57 12.37 -7.42
CA LYS A 5 33.61 10.92 -7.63
C LYS A 5 32.67 10.56 -8.79
N ALA A 6 33.22 9.96 -9.85
CA ALA A 6 32.42 9.43 -10.93
C ALA A 6 31.61 8.22 -10.44
N CYS A 7 30.31 8.41 -10.15
CA CYS A 7 29.41 7.29 -9.89
C CYS A 7 29.12 6.57 -11.20
N LYS A 8 29.52 5.29 -11.29
CA LYS A 8 29.12 4.41 -12.40
C LYS A 8 27.68 3.95 -12.18
N PHE A 9 26.72 4.64 -12.77
CA PHE A 9 25.33 4.23 -12.76
C PHE A 9 25.13 3.10 -13.78
N ARG A 10 24.71 1.92 -13.31
CA ARG A 10 24.23 0.84 -14.18
C ARG A 10 22.75 1.08 -14.46
N ILE A 11 22.36 1.05 -15.73
CA ILE A 11 20.95 1.20 -16.16
C ILE A 11 20.13 -0.02 -15.68
N TYR A 12 20.74 -1.19 -15.66
CA TYR A 12 20.12 -2.45 -15.23
C TYR A 12 20.66 -2.91 -13.88
N PRO A 13 19.80 -3.48 -13.01
CA PRO A 13 20.25 -4.12 -11.80
C PRO A 13 21.11 -5.35 -12.12
N ASP A 14 22.04 -5.68 -11.22
CA ASP A 14 22.63 -7.02 -11.18
C ASP A 14 21.67 -7.99 -10.47
N GLU A 15 21.95 -9.29 -10.53
CA GLU A 15 21.07 -10.34 -10.01
C GLU A 15 20.64 -10.08 -8.57
N LYS A 16 21.60 -9.72 -7.70
CA LYS A 16 21.32 -9.38 -6.30
C LYS A 16 20.36 -8.20 -6.17
N ARG A 17 20.55 -7.12 -6.94
CA ARG A 17 19.62 -5.97 -6.90
C ARG A 17 18.24 -6.32 -7.44
N GLN A 18 18.17 -7.21 -8.43
CA GLN A 18 16.90 -7.67 -8.97
C GLN A 18 16.12 -8.45 -7.90
N GLU A 19 16.77 -9.36 -7.19
CA GLU A 19 16.19 -10.08 -6.05
C GLU A 19 15.67 -9.11 -4.98
N GLU A 20 16.47 -8.11 -4.58
CA GLU A 20 16.05 -7.09 -3.61
C GLU A 20 14.82 -6.27 -4.08
N ILE A 21 14.72 -6.00 -5.39
CA ILE A 21 13.56 -5.32 -5.97
C ILE A 21 12.33 -6.22 -5.90
N ASP A 22 12.47 -7.48 -6.28
CA ASP A 22 11.38 -8.45 -6.32
C ASP A 22 10.86 -8.74 -4.91
N GLU A 23 11.74 -8.90 -3.93
CA GLU A 23 11.37 -9.04 -2.52
C GLU A 23 10.57 -7.84 -2.02
N ARG A 24 11.00 -6.61 -2.35
CA ARG A 24 10.28 -5.38 -1.98
C ARG A 24 8.92 -5.29 -2.67
N LEU A 25 8.81 -5.69 -3.93
CA LEU A 25 7.54 -5.71 -4.67
C LEU A 25 6.55 -6.71 -4.03
N ILE A 26 7.01 -7.91 -3.72
CA ILE A 26 6.22 -8.94 -3.05
C ILE A 26 5.77 -8.44 -1.67
N LEU A 27 6.67 -7.83 -0.90
CA LEU A 27 6.36 -7.29 0.42
C LEU A 27 5.33 -6.15 0.34
N ALA A 28 5.45 -5.27 -0.66
CA ALA A 28 4.49 -4.20 -0.92
C ALA A 28 3.10 -4.75 -1.30
N GLN A 29 3.05 -5.79 -2.13
CA GLN A 29 1.81 -6.48 -2.49
C GLN A 29 1.15 -7.12 -1.25
N GLN A 30 1.92 -7.82 -0.42
CA GLN A 30 1.41 -8.43 0.82
C GLN A 30 0.86 -7.37 1.78
N PHE A 31 1.58 -6.26 1.93
CA PHE A 31 1.17 -5.13 2.76
C PHE A 31 -0.17 -4.54 2.27
N TYR A 32 -0.28 -4.28 0.97
CA TYR A 32 -1.52 -3.82 0.34
C TYR A 32 -2.68 -4.78 0.62
N ASN A 33 -2.48 -6.08 0.37
CA ASN A 33 -3.52 -7.09 0.53
C ASN A 33 -4.00 -7.17 1.99
N LYS A 34 -3.09 -7.06 2.97
CA LYS A 34 -3.46 -7.08 4.38
C LYS A 34 -4.32 -5.89 4.80
N ILE A 35 -4.02 -4.69 4.29
CA ILE A 35 -4.84 -3.52 4.56
C ILE A 35 -6.24 -3.68 3.92
N LEU A 36 -6.29 -4.17 2.68
CA LEU A 36 -7.54 -4.41 1.97
C LEU A 36 -8.40 -5.47 2.68
N GLU A 37 -7.80 -6.58 3.12
CA GLU A 37 -8.45 -7.66 3.86
C GLU A 37 -9.11 -7.12 5.14
N LYS A 38 -8.37 -6.38 5.98
CA LYS A 38 -8.92 -5.75 7.18
C LYS A 38 -10.04 -4.74 6.85
N SER A 39 -9.91 -4.03 5.73
CA SER A 39 -10.93 -3.05 5.30
C SER A 39 -12.23 -3.72 4.86
N ILE A 40 -12.15 -4.83 4.12
CA ILE A 40 -13.31 -5.63 3.71
C ILE A 40 -13.99 -6.24 4.94
N ALA A 41 -13.23 -6.84 5.84
CA ALA A 41 -13.76 -7.42 7.07
C ALA A 41 -14.47 -6.37 7.94
N SER A 42 -13.90 -5.17 8.08
CA SER A 42 -14.54 -4.08 8.82
C SER A 42 -15.87 -3.66 8.18
N TYR A 43 -15.93 -3.54 6.85
CA TYR A 43 -17.20 -3.24 6.16
C TYR A 43 -18.25 -4.34 6.33
N GLN A 44 -17.86 -5.61 6.24
CA GLN A 44 -18.77 -6.74 6.41
C GLN A 44 -19.34 -6.82 7.82
N ASN A 45 -18.55 -6.46 8.83
CA ASN A 45 -18.97 -6.53 10.24
C ASN A 45 -19.80 -5.31 10.67
N GLU A 46 -19.38 -4.10 10.28
CA GLU A 46 -19.98 -2.85 10.78
C GLU A 46 -20.95 -2.20 9.78
N ASN A 47 -21.03 -2.70 8.54
CA ASN A 47 -21.78 -2.09 7.42
C ASN A 47 -21.43 -0.61 7.15
N THR A 48 -20.29 -0.13 7.66
CA THR A 48 -19.84 1.25 7.49
C THR A 48 -18.54 1.33 6.72
N LYS A 49 -18.37 2.42 5.96
CA LYS A 49 -17.17 2.66 5.17
C LYS A 49 -16.01 3.01 6.10
N VAL A 50 -14.87 2.38 5.86
CA VAL A 50 -13.63 2.64 6.59
C VAL A 50 -13.13 4.07 6.30
N SER A 51 -12.90 4.83 7.36
CA SER A 51 -12.29 6.17 7.35
C SER A 51 -10.76 6.12 7.23
N MET A 52 -10.12 7.27 6.96
CA MET A 52 -8.64 7.34 6.96
C MET A 52 -8.04 6.97 8.32
N ALA A 53 -8.71 7.35 9.41
CA ALA A 53 -8.24 7.06 10.76
C ALA A 53 -8.23 5.54 11.03
N GLN A 54 -9.26 4.82 10.58
CA GLN A 54 -9.32 3.36 10.67
C GLN A 54 -8.25 2.69 9.79
N PHE A 55 -8.01 3.18 8.56
CA PHE A 55 -6.90 2.73 7.72
C PHE A 55 -5.54 2.84 8.42
N ASN A 56 -5.25 4.02 9.00
CA ASN A 56 -4.00 4.25 9.74
C ASN A 56 -3.88 3.34 10.96
N ARG A 57 -4.99 2.96 11.59
CA ARG A 57 -5.00 1.97 12.68
C ARG A 57 -4.64 0.58 12.16
N PHE A 58 -5.28 0.14 11.07
CA PHE A 58 -4.96 -1.15 10.44
C PHE A 58 -3.50 -1.27 10.06
N VAL A 59 -2.93 -0.21 9.49
CA VAL A 59 -1.51 -0.12 9.15
C VAL A 59 -0.62 -0.34 10.38
N LYS A 60 -0.91 0.36 11.48
CA LYS A 60 -0.16 0.21 12.74
C LYS A 60 -0.25 -1.21 13.27
N ASP A 61 -1.43 -1.81 13.23
CA ASP A 61 -1.66 -3.18 13.68
C ASP A 61 -0.90 -4.19 12.79
N ILE A 62 -0.93 -4.04 11.47
CA ILE A 62 -0.21 -4.88 10.50
C ILE A 62 1.31 -4.80 10.71
N ILE A 63 1.86 -3.60 10.92
CA ILE A 63 3.30 -3.41 11.20
C ILE A 63 3.68 -4.02 12.56
N LYS A 64 2.78 -3.96 13.55
CA LYS A 64 3.00 -4.57 14.86
C LYS A 64 2.97 -6.10 14.77
N GLU A 65 2.07 -6.66 13.96
CA GLU A 65 1.96 -8.10 13.68
C GLU A 65 3.18 -8.62 12.91
N ASN A 66 3.67 -7.87 11.93
CA ASN A 66 4.85 -8.22 11.15
C ASN A 66 5.74 -7.01 10.86
N LYS A 67 6.86 -6.92 11.60
CA LYS A 67 7.84 -5.85 11.43
C LYS A 67 8.58 -5.87 10.08
N LYS A 68 8.49 -6.95 9.30
CA LYS A 68 9.11 -7.03 7.96
C LYS A 68 8.64 -5.89 7.06
N TYR A 69 7.39 -5.43 7.20
CA TYR A 69 6.88 -4.28 6.44
C TYR A 69 7.65 -2.97 6.69
N LEU A 70 8.48 -2.88 7.75
CA LEU A 70 9.38 -1.75 7.96
C LEU A 70 10.56 -1.70 6.98
N GLU A 71 10.86 -2.81 6.28
CA GLU A 71 11.88 -2.87 5.21
C GLU A 71 11.47 -2.07 3.97
N LEU A 72 10.17 -1.85 3.77
CA LEU A 72 9.69 -0.91 2.76
C LEU A 72 10.12 0.51 3.12
N TYR A 73 10.37 1.36 2.12
CA TYR A 73 10.58 2.77 2.40
C TYR A 73 9.30 3.40 2.98
N SER A 74 9.46 4.35 3.89
CA SER A 74 8.33 5.05 4.52
C SER A 74 7.40 5.68 3.49
N GLN A 75 7.97 6.29 2.46
CA GLN A 75 7.22 6.87 1.33
C GLN A 75 6.40 5.81 0.58
N THR A 76 6.97 4.62 0.34
CA THR A 76 6.28 3.51 -0.33
C THR A 76 5.08 3.05 0.47
N ARG A 77 5.19 2.90 1.79
CA ARG A 77 4.06 2.54 2.65
C ARG A 77 2.95 3.60 2.59
N CYS A 78 3.30 4.88 2.76
CA CYS A 78 2.35 5.98 2.68
C CYS A 78 1.61 6.01 1.32
N GLU A 79 2.32 5.77 0.22
CA GLU A 79 1.73 5.71 -1.12
C GLU A 79 0.75 4.54 -1.29
N ILE A 80 1.10 3.35 -0.77
CA ILE A 80 0.22 2.17 -0.77
C ILE A 80 -1.08 2.49 -0.03
N GLU A 81 -0.97 3.06 1.16
CA GLU A 81 -2.12 3.44 2.00
C GLU A 81 -3.03 4.45 1.29
N TYR A 82 -2.43 5.52 0.74
CA TYR A 82 -3.17 6.57 0.03
C TYR A 82 -3.89 6.03 -1.21
N ARG A 83 -3.18 5.27 -2.06
CA ARG A 83 -3.75 4.71 -3.30
C ARG A 83 -4.87 3.72 -3.02
N LEU A 84 -4.69 2.86 -2.02
CA LEU A 84 -5.72 1.92 -1.61
C LEU A 84 -6.95 2.65 -1.07
N GLN A 85 -6.78 3.64 -0.19
CA GLN A 85 -7.91 4.42 0.34
C GLN A 85 -8.68 5.16 -0.78
N LYS A 86 -7.95 5.74 -1.74
CA LYS A 86 -8.55 6.40 -2.91
C LYS A 86 -9.36 5.42 -3.75
N ALA A 87 -8.81 4.24 -4.03
CA ALA A 87 -9.51 3.18 -4.75
C ALA A 87 -10.77 2.71 -4.00
N TYR A 88 -10.66 2.50 -2.70
CA TYR A 88 -11.75 2.10 -1.82
C TYR A 88 -12.89 3.12 -1.84
N LYS A 89 -12.61 4.41 -1.65
CA LYS A 89 -13.62 5.48 -1.76
C LYS A 89 -14.28 5.53 -3.13
N ASN A 90 -13.50 5.41 -4.20
CA ASN A 90 -14.00 5.41 -5.56
C ASN A 90 -14.93 4.22 -5.85
N PHE A 91 -14.66 3.05 -5.28
CA PHE A 91 -15.55 1.89 -5.39
C PHE A 91 -16.96 2.20 -4.87
N PHE A 92 -17.07 2.73 -3.64
CA PHE A 92 -18.38 3.08 -3.07
C PHE A 92 -19.06 4.24 -3.78
N ARG A 93 -18.29 5.19 -4.34
CA ARG A 93 -18.83 6.26 -5.17
C ARG A 93 -19.51 5.67 -6.42
N LYS A 94 -18.80 4.81 -7.15
CA LYS A 94 -19.33 4.11 -8.34
C LYS A 94 -20.53 3.23 -8.01
N ALA A 95 -20.51 2.53 -6.87
CA ALA A 95 -21.63 1.70 -6.43
C ALA A 95 -22.91 2.54 -6.21
N ARG A 96 -22.78 3.73 -5.64
CA ARG A 96 -23.89 4.69 -5.44
C ARG A 96 -24.38 5.31 -6.74
N GLU A 97 -23.49 5.59 -7.68
CA GLU A 97 -23.89 6.10 -9.01
C GLU A 97 -24.74 5.05 -9.73
N LYS A 98 -24.28 3.80 -9.75
CA LYS A 98 -25.02 2.69 -10.36
C LYS A 98 -26.37 2.38 -9.70
N SER A 99 -26.53 2.64 -8.41
CA SER A 99 -27.83 2.41 -7.75
C SER A 99 -28.86 3.45 -8.17
N ARG A 100 -28.45 4.71 -8.35
CA ARG A 100 -29.32 5.81 -8.79
C ARG A 100 -29.72 5.72 -10.26
N GLU A 101 -28.89 5.12 -11.11
CA GLU A 101 -29.21 4.91 -12.54
C GLU A 101 -30.25 3.81 -12.76
N ARG A 102 -30.54 2.98 -11.75
CA ARG A 102 -31.49 1.87 -11.81
C ARG A 102 -32.86 2.18 -11.20
N GLU A 103 -32.99 3.33 -10.53
CA GLU A 103 -34.24 3.90 -10.01
C GLU A 103 -34.86 4.83 -11.07
#